data_AF-A0A3R7YDH9-F1
#
_entry.id   AF-A0A3R7YDH9-F1
#
_cell.length_a   1.000
_cell.length_b   1.000
_cell.length_c   1.000
_cell.angle_alpha   90.00
_cell.angle_beta   90.00
_cell.angle_gamma   90.00
#
_symmetry.space_group_name_H-M   'P 1'
#
loop_
_entity.id
_entity.type
_entity.pdbx_description
1 polymer ?
#
loop_
_entity_poly.entity_id
_entity_poly.type
_entity_poly.pdbx_seq_one_letter_code
_entity_poly.pdbx_strand_id
1 'polypeptide(L)'
;MMAMNDIDEMMVKLSDSDPDVRGDAAKALGKLRASDAVEKLIGALRDEEPDVRRRAAKALGTIRDSRALEDVVSCLQDSAKDVREDAAQALGKMRDHRAVDPLIAALNDSARDVRKEAAKALGMIRDQRAVEPLIAALGDSAEDVRKDAAKALGRIRAHSAVEDLISSLQDTASGVREEAAKALGRIRDTRAKEELSTALRDTSKGVRKRAEKSLKRLNAK
;
A
#
# COMPACT_ATOMS: atom_id res chain seq x y z
N MET A 1 -33.17 2.22 -12.67
CA MET A 1 -34.01 2.04 -11.47
C MET A 1 -33.62 0.80 -10.66
N MET A 2 -33.17 -0.31 -11.26
CA MET A 2 -32.73 -1.52 -10.52
C MET A 2 -31.52 -1.30 -9.57
N ALA A 3 -30.43 -0.68 -10.03
CA ALA A 3 -29.21 -0.54 -9.21
C ALA A 3 -29.37 0.36 -7.96
N MET A 4 -30.37 1.24 -7.92
CA MET A 4 -30.61 2.13 -6.77
C MET A 4 -31.32 1.39 -5.65
N ASN A 5 -32.27 0.50 -6.00
CA ASN A 5 -32.91 -0.40 -5.04
C ASN A 5 -31.89 -1.36 -4.41
N ASP A 6 -30.91 -1.83 -5.18
CA ASP A 6 -29.87 -2.74 -4.68
C ASP A 6 -28.96 -2.05 -3.64
N ILE A 7 -28.67 -0.76 -3.79
CA ILE A 7 -27.85 0.00 -2.83
C ILE A 7 -28.62 0.20 -1.51
N ASP A 8 -29.88 0.60 -1.57
CA ASP A 8 -30.72 0.81 -0.39
C ASP A 8 -30.90 -0.51 0.39
N GLU A 9 -31.12 -1.62 -0.30
CA GLU A 9 -31.21 -2.95 0.31
C GLU A 9 -29.91 -3.34 1.04
N MET A 10 -28.74 -3.17 0.38
CA MET A 10 -27.46 -3.47 1.02
C MET A 10 -27.18 -2.54 2.21
N MET A 11 -27.61 -1.28 2.13
CA MET A 11 -27.51 -0.35 3.25
C MET A 11 -28.36 -0.76 4.46
N VAL A 12 -29.47 -1.48 4.26
CA VAL A 12 -30.26 -2.07 5.36
C VAL A 12 -29.53 -3.29 5.93
N LYS A 13 -28.96 -4.14 5.06
CA LYS A 13 -28.22 -5.36 5.47
C LYS A 13 -26.96 -5.12 6.28
N LEU A 14 -26.42 -3.90 6.27
CA LEU A 14 -25.33 -3.50 7.18
C LEU A 14 -25.71 -3.57 8.67
N SER A 15 -27.00 -3.71 9.01
CA SER A 15 -27.48 -3.85 10.39
C SER A 15 -28.12 -5.22 10.66
N ASP A 16 -27.87 -6.20 9.79
CA ASP A 16 -28.38 -7.57 9.98
C ASP A 16 -27.80 -8.23 11.24
N SER A 17 -28.56 -9.12 11.87
CA SER A 17 -28.08 -9.90 13.02
C SER A 17 -26.91 -10.82 12.66
N ASP A 18 -26.85 -11.30 11.41
CA ASP A 18 -25.79 -12.19 10.94
C ASP A 18 -24.57 -11.36 10.47
N PRO A 19 -23.38 -11.52 11.11
CA PRO A 19 -22.17 -10.82 10.70
C PRO A 19 -21.75 -11.12 9.26
N ASP A 20 -22.02 -12.32 8.73
CA ASP A 20 -21.67 -12.64 7.34
C ASP A 20 -22.50 -11.78 6.36
N VAL A 21 -23.79 -11.59 6.66
CA VAL A 21 -24.69 -10.72 5.89
C VAL A 21 -24.22 -9.27 5.95
N ARG A 22 -23.85 -8.77 7.14
CA ARG A 22 -23.31 -7.41 7.29
C ARG A 22 -22.02 -7.21 6.49
N GLY A 23 -21.10 -8.18 6.58
CA GLY A 23 -19.84 -8.14 5.87
C GLY A 23 -20.01 -8.20 4.35
N ASP A 24 -20.90 -9.05 3.86
CA ASP A 24 -21.20 -9.15 2.43
C ASP A 24 -21.90 -7.90 1.89
N ALA A 25 -22.78 -7.27 2.68
CA ALA A 25 -23.36 -5.98 2.35
C ALA A 25 -22.28 -4.89 2.20
N ALA A 26 -21.35 -4.80 3.16
CA ALA A 26 -20.23 -3.86 3.07
C ALA A 26 -19.38 -4.07 1.81
N LYS A 27 -19.07 -5.33 1.50
CA LYS A 27 -18.32 -5.72 0.30
C LYS A 27 -19.09 -5.38 -0.99
N ALA A 28 -20.39 -5.60 -1.04
CA ALA A 28 -21.23 -5.27 -2.19
C ALA A 28 -21.26 -3.77 -2.44
N LEU A 29 -21.50 -2.96 -1.40
CA LEU A 29 -21.47 -1.49 -1.48
C LEU A 29 -20.13 -0.96 -1.98
N GLY A 30 -19.02 -1.54 -1.51
CA GLY A 30 -17.68 -1.23 -2.01
C GLY A 30 -17.48 -1.53 -3.49
N LYS A 31 -17.97 -2.68 -3.97
CA LYS A 31 -17.91 -3.07 -5.40
C LYS A 31 -18.74 -2.13 -6.28
N LEU A 32 -19.90 -1.72 -5.79
CA LEU A 32 -20.79 -0.76 -6.46
C LEU A 32 -20.25 0.67 -6.42
N ARG A 33 -19.23 0.95 -5.61
CA ARG A 33 -18.70 2.30 -5.34
C ARG A 33 -19.80 3.26 -4.86
N ALA A 34 -20.69 2.77 -4.00
CA ALA A 34 -21.84 3.54 -3.51
C ALA A 34 -21.40 4.66 -2.55
N SER A 35 -21.23 5.88 -3.06
CA SER A 35 -20.86 7.07 -2.27
C SER A 35 -21.89 7.42 -1.19
N ASP A 36 -23.15 7.10 -1.43
CA ASP A 36 -24.25 7.43 -0.52
C ASP A 36 -24.25 6.53 0.72
N ALA A 37 -23.57 5.37 0.63
CA ALA A 37 -23.43 4.42 1.74
C ALA A 37 -22.24 4.71 2.66
N VAL A 38 -21.46 5.77 2.40
CA VAL A 38 -20.22 6.07 3.15
C VAL A 38 -20.46 6.20 4.66
N GLU A 39 -21.49 6.94 5.09
CA GLU A 39 -21.79 7.10 6.52
C GLU A 39 -22.14 5.78 7.20
N LYS A 40 -22.90 4.91 6.52
CA LYS A 40 -23.24 3.58 7.06
C LYS A 40 -22.03 2.65 7.11
N LEU A 41 -21.16 2.71 6.10
CA LEU A 41 -19.91 1.96 6.08
C LEU A 41 -18.93 2.46 7.16
N ILE A 42 -18.92 3.77 7.47
CA ILE A 42 -18.20 4.32 8.63
C ILE A 42 -18.74 3.72 9.94
N GLY A 43 -20.06 3.56 10.06
CA GLY A 43 -20.67 2.83 11.17
C GLY A 43 -20.14 1.39 11.28
N ALA A 44 -20.07 0.66 10.16
CA ALA A 44 -19.59 -0.71 10.10
C ALA A 44 -18.08 -0.88 10.42
N LEU A 45 -17.29 0.20 10.44
CA LEU A 45 -15.91 0.16 10.96
C LEU A 45 -15.85 -0.09 12.47
N ARG A 46 -16.96 0.04 13.19
CA ARG A 46 -17.07 -0.17 14.65
C ARG A 46 -17.80 -1.46 14.99
N ASP A 47 -18.05 -2.32 14.00
CA ASP A 47 -18.72 -3.60 14.20
C ASP A 47 -17.95 -4.50 15.19
N GLU A 48 -18.66 -5.30 15.96
CA GLU A 48 -18.05 -6.25 16.90
C GLU A 48 -17.20 -7.31 16.16
N GLU A 49 -17.62 -7.70 14.96
CA GLU A 49 -16.97 -8.74 14.18
C GLU A 49 -15.82 -8.15 13.33
N PRO A 50 -14.56 -8.59 13.55
CA PRO A 50 -13.41 -8.10 12.78
C PRO A 50 -13.56 -8.26 11.26
N ASP A 51 -14.23 -9.32 10.80
CA ASP A 51 -14.44 -9.54 9.38
C ASP A 51 -15.38 -8.50 8.75
N VAL A 52 -16.38 -8.01 9.48
CA VAL A 52 -17.23 -6.89 9.04
C VAL A 52 -16.41 -5.60 8.97
N ARG A 53 -15.63 -5.30 10.02
CA ARG A 53 -14.79 -4.09 10.08
C ARG A 53 -13.80 -4.02 8.91
N ARG A 54 -13.07 -5.10 8.62
CA ARG A 54 -12.09 -5.11 7.51
C ARG A 54 -12.77 -4.98 6.14
N ARG A 55 -13.95 -5.60 5.95
CA ARG A 55 -14.72 -5.48 4.69
C ARG A 55 -15.23 -4.05 4.50
N ALA A 56 -15.65 -3.38 5.58
CA ALA A 56 -16.02 -1.98 5.57
C ALA A 56 -14.83 -1.07 5.22
N ALA A 57 -13.66 -1.25 5.85
CA ALA A 57 -12.44 -0.48 5.53
C ALA A 57 -12.06 -0.63 4.05
N LYS A 58 -12.08 -1.86 3.53
CA LYS A 58 -11.80 -2.16 2.12
C LYS A 58 -12.81 -1.53 1.16
N ALA A 59 -14.09 -1.52 1.53
CA ALA A 59 -15.15 -0.89 0.77
C ALA A 59 -14.94 0.63 0.68
N LEU A 60 -14.70 1.28 1.82
CA LEU A 60 -14.42 2.72 1.92
C LEU A 60 -13.18 3.11 1.11
N GLY A 61 -12.09 2.33 1.19
CA GLY A 61 -10.92 2.53 0.34
C GLY A 61 -11.18 2.35 -1.15
N THR A 62 -12.18 1.56 -1.53
CA THR A 62 -12.58 1.38 -2.94
C THR A 62 -13.44 2.54 -3.43
N ILE A 63 -14.33 3.06 -2.58
CA ILE A 63 -15.15 4.25 -2.83
C ILE A 63 -14.27 5.51 -2.93
N ARG A 64 -13.26 5.63 -2.05
CA ARG A 64 -12.28 6.74 -2.00
C ARG A 64 -12.90 8.09 -1.64
N ASP A 65 -13.96 8.07 -0.83
CA ASP A 65 -14.56 9.30 -0.29
C ASP A 65 -13.78 9.77 0.93
N SER A 66 -13.33 11.02 0.91
CA SER A 66 -12.53 11.63 1.97
C SER A 66 -13.24 11.76 3.31
N ARG A 67 -14.58 11.67 3.35
CA ARG A 67 -15.37 11.70 4.60
C ARG A 67 -14.99 10.58 5.56
N ALA A 68 -14.61 9.42 5.02
CA ALA A 68 -14.24 8.25 5.81
C ALA A 68 -12.78 8.23 6.27
N LEU A 69 -11.98 9.27 5.97
CA LEU A 69 -10.54 9.17 6.15
C LEU A 69 -10.15 8.93 7.61
N GLU A 70 -10.64 9.76 8.53
CA GLU A 70 -10.25 9.69 9.94
C GLU A 70 -10.69 8.36 10.57
N ASP A 71 -11.88 7.86 10.22
CA ASP A 71 -12.37 6.57 10.69
C ASP A 71 -11.50 5.41 10.15
N VAL A 72 -11.11 5.43 8.87
CA VAL A 72 -10.21 4.41 8.31
C VAL A 72 -8.80 4.52 8.91
N VAL A 73 -8.32 5.74 9.22
CA VAL A 73 -7.06 5.94 9.95
C VAL A 73 -7.13 5.29 11.33
N SER A 74 -8.25 5.42 12.05
CA SER A 74 -8.41 4.78 13.36
C SER A 74 -8.29 3.25 13.30
N CYS A 75 -8.72 2.63 12.20
CA CYS A 75 -8.61 1.18 11.98
C CYS A 75 -7.16 0.69 11.84
N LEU A 76 -6.17 1.58 11.64
CA LEU A 76 -4.75 1.20 11.74
C LEU A 76 -4.33 0.80 13.17
N GLN A 77 -5.17 1.04 14.18
CA GLN A 77 -4.94 0.65 15.58
C GLN A 77 -5.90 -0.47 16.03
N ASP A 78 -6.60 -1.12 15.10
CA ASP A 78 -7.52 -2.22 15.42
C ASP A 78 -6.79 -3.41 16.06
N SER A 79 -7.47 -4.11 16.98
CA SER A 79 -6.91 -5.29 17.64
C SER A 79 -6.64 -6.43 16.65
N ALA A 80 -7.45 -6.56 15.60
CA ALA A 80 -7.30 -7.57 14.56
C ALA A 80 -6.36 -7.08 13.45
N LYS A 81 -5.28 -7.83 13.22
CA LYS A 81 -4.27 -7.50 12.19
C LYS A 81 -4.87 -7.38 10.78
N ASP A 82 -5.90 -8.17 10.46
CA ASP A 82 -6.53 -8.18 9.13
C ASP A 82 -7.31 -6.88 8.87
N VAL A 83 -7.87 -6.26 9.93
CA VAL A 83 -8.49 -4.94 9.86
C VAL A 83 -7.43 -3.87 9.63
N ARG A 84 -6.32 -3.92 10.36
CA ARG A 84 -5.19 -2.99 10.18
C ARG A 84 -4.59 -3.08 8.76
N GLU A 85 -4.47 -4.29 8.21
CA GLU A 85 -3.98 -4.52 6.84
C GLU A 85 -4.93 -3.90 5.80
N ASP A 86 -6.23 -4.22 5.86
CA ASP A 86 -7.22 -3.69 4.93
C ASP A 86 -7.39 -2.17 5.09
N ALA A 87 -7.18 -1.60 6.29
CA ALA A 87 -7.13 -0.15 6.54
C ALA A 87 -5.92 0.50 5.86
N ALA A 88 -4.70 -0.04 6.04
CA ALA A 88 -3.51 0.47 5.36
C ALA A 88 -3.68 0.44 3.82
N GLN A 89 -4.22 -0.66 3.30
CA GLN A 89 -4.56 -0.77 1.88
C GLN A 89 -5.60 0.29 1.45
N ALA A 90 -6.64 0.50 2.24
CA ALA A 90 -7.70 1.47 1.95
C ALA A 90 -7.15 2.90 1.87
N LEU A 91 -6.32 3.32 2.83
CA LEU A 91 -5.68 4.62 2.84
C LEU A 91 -4.76 4.83 1.62
N GLY A 92 -4.00 3.81 1.23
CA GLY A 92 -3.20 3.83 0.00
C GLY A 92 -4.04 4.01 -1.27
N LYS A 93 -5.26 3.45 -1.30
CA LYS A 93 -6.23 3.72 -2.37
C LYS A 93 -6.76 5.14 -2.26
N MET A 94 -7.14 5.64 -1.10
CA MET A 94 -7.67 7.01 -0.94
C MET A 94 -6.68 8.07 -1.41
N ARG A 95 -5.38 7.85 -1.19
CA ARG A 95 -4.29 8.77 -1.57
C ARG A 95 -4.38 10.16 -0.94
N ASP A 96 -4.99 10.25 0.24
CA ASP A 96 -5.02 11.49 1.01
C ASP A 96 -3.70 11.66 1.79
N HIS A 97 -3.11 12.85 1.71
CA HIS A 97 -1.83 13.16 2.37
C HIS A 97 -1.93 13.19 3.90
N ARG A 98 -3.14 13.34 4.46
CA ARG A 98 -3.37 13.26 5.91
C ARG A 98 -3.10 11.85 6.47
N ALA A 99 -3.16 10.81 5.63
CA ALA A 99 -2.87 9.43 6.04
C ALA A 99 -1.36 9.09 6.14
N VAL A 100 -0.47 10.00 5.74
CA VAL A 100 0.97 9.70 5.64
C VAL A 100 1.59 9.38 6.99
N ASP A 101 1.38 10.22 8.00
CA ASP A 101 2.01 10.01 9.32
C ASP A 101 1.45 8.76 10.03
N PRO A 102 0.13 8.48 10.00
CA PRO A 102 -0.41 7.19 10.46
C PRO A 102 0.16 5.97 9.73
N LEU A 103 0.33 6.05 8.40
CA LEU A 103 0.93 4.97 7.62
C LEU A 103 2.43 4.80 7.90
N ILE A 104 3.15 5.88 8.22
CA ILE A 104 4.55 5.82 8.69
C ILE A 104 4.61 5.04 10.01
N ALA A 105 3.70 5.30 10.95
CA ALA A 105 3.63 4.52 12.19
C ALA A 105 3.36 3.03 11.91
N ALA A 106 2.46 2.72 10.97
CA ALA A 106 2.13 1.35 10.57
C ALA A 106 3.30 0.58 9.89
N LEU A 107 4.37 1.25 9.46
CA LEU A 107 5.60 0.58 9.05
C LEU A 107 6.30 -0.17 10.19
N ASN A 108 5.92 0.07 11.45
CA ASN A 108 6.47 -0.63 12.62
C ASN A 108 5.48 -1.63 13.25
N ASP A 109 4.40 -1.99 12.53
CA ASP A 109 3.42 -2.96 13.03
C ASP A 109 4.05 -4.34 13.28
N SER A 110 3.55 -5.05 14.28
CA SER A 110 4.02 -6.40 14.60
C SER A 110 3.72 -7.40 13.48
N ALA A 111 2.65 -7.21 12.72
CA ALA A 111 2.27 -8.03 11.59
C ALA A 111 2.96 -7.56 10.30
N ARG A 112 3.71 -8.48 9.66
CA ARG A 112 4.41 -8.19 8.38
C ARG A 112 3.47 -7.67 7.29
N ASP A 113 2.24 -8.17 7.24
CA ASP A 113 1.29 -7.86 6.17
C ASP A 113 0.79 -6.41 6.27
N VAL A 114 0.66 -5.90 7.50
CA VAL A 114 0.37 -4.49 7.77
C VAL A 114 1.54 -3.61 7.34
N ARG A 115 2.77 -3.95 7.74
CA ARG A 115 3.97 -3.19 7.32
C ARG A 115 4.13 -3.13 5.80
N LYS A 116 3.89 -4.26 5.12
CA LYS A 116 3.91 -4.38 3.66
C LYS A 116 2.88 -3.47 2.99
N GLU A 117 1.61 -3.53 3.43
CA GLU A 117 0.57 -2.67 2.86
C GLU A 117 0.79 -1.19 3.21
N ALA A 118 1.36 -0.86 4.37
CA ALA A 118 1.77 0.50 4.71
C ALA A 118 2.84 1.05 3.76
N ALA A 119 3.91 0.30 3.50
CA ALA A 119 4.96 0.69 2.54
C ALA A 119 4.38 0.92 1.13
N LYS A 120 3.52 0.01 0.69
CA LYS A 120 2.83 0.10 -0.60
C LYS A 120 1.90 1.32 -0.67
N ALA A 121 1.15 1.61 0.39
CA ALA A 121 0.25 2.75 0.51
C ALA A 121 1.00 4.09 0.45
N LEU A 122 2.10 4.23 1.20
CA LEU A 122 2.98 5.40 1.16
C LEU A 122 3.53 5.61 -0.26
N GLY A 123 3.92 4.54 -0.96
CA GLY A 123 4.32 4.62 -2.36
C GLY A 123 3.19 5.02 -3.32
N MET A 124 1.92 4.81 -2.98
CA MET A 124 0.77 5.27 -3.77
C MET A 124 0.45 6.74 -3.54
N ILE A 125 0.63 7.23 -2.31
CA ILE A 125 0.46 8.64 -1.93
C ILE A 125 1.59 9.50 -2.50
N ARG A 126 2.83 8.99 -2.46
CA ARG A 126 4.04 9.64 -2.99
C ARG A 126 4.45 10.93 -2.27
N ASP A 127 4.18 11.00 -0.97
CA ASP A 127 4.61 12.12 -0.11
C ASP A 127 6.08 11.97 0.29
N GLN A 128 6.82 13.08 0.34
CA GLN A 128 8.24 13.09 0.69
C GLN A 128 8.51 12.77 2.17
N ARG A 129 7.53 13.01 3.07
CA ARG A 129 7.65 12.63 4.49
C ARG A 129 7.88 11.13 4.69
N ALA A 130 7.48 10.32 3.73
CA ALA A 130 7.63 8.87 3.78
C ALA A 130 9.04 8.37 3.44
N VAL A 131 9.94 9.22 2.93
CA VAL A 131 11.23 8.76 2.40
C VAL A 131 12.12 8.11 3.46
N GLU A 132 12.43 8.82 4.55
CA GLU A 132 13.30 8.26 5.61
C GLU A 132 12.70 7.01 6.27
N PRO A 133 11.39 6.96 6.62
CA PRO A 133 10.77 5.73 7.10
C PRO A 133 10.83 4.56 6.10
N LEU A 134 10.68 4.84 4.79
CA LEU A 134 10.79 3.81 3.76
C LEU A 134 12.24 3.36 3.54
N ILE A 135 13.23 4.22 3.75
CA ILE A 135 14.65 3.84 3.77
C ILE A 135 14.89 2.85 4.91
N ALA A 136 14.40 3.14 6.12
CA ALA A 136 14.48 2.21 7.25
C ALA A 136 13.81 0.86 6.93
N ALA A 137 12.65 0.88 6.26
CA ALA A 137 11.94 -0.33 5.85
C ALA A 137 12.66 -1.17 4.78
N LEU A 138 13.70 -0.66 4.12
CA LEU A 138 14.61 -1.48 3.29
C LEU A 138 15.41 -2.48 4.13
N GLY A 139 15.48 -2.32 5.45
CA GLY A 139 16.11 -3.26 6.39
C GLY A 139 15.16 -4.26 7.05
N ASP A 140 13.89 -4.31 6.65
CA ASP A 140 12.90 -5.19 7.31
C ASP A 140 13.27 -6.68 7.19
N SER A 141 12.92 -7.47 8.21
CA SER A 141 13.16 -8.91 8.21
C SER A 141 12.40 -9.65 7.09
N ALA A 142 11.24 -9.12 6.69
CA ALA A 142 10.40 -9.71 5.65
C ALA A 142 10.73 -9.15 4.26
N GLU A 143 11.02 -10.03 3.30
CA GLU A 143 11.43 -9.65 1.94
C GLU A 143 10.36 -8.89 1.14
N ASP A 144 9.08 -9.12 1.45
CA ASP A 144 7.96 -8.45 0.81
C ASP A 144 7.83 -6.99 1.26
N VAL A 145 8.11 -6.71 2.55
CA VAL A 145 8.21 -5.35 3.08
C VAL A 145 9.37 -4.60 2.41
N ARG A 146 10.59 -5.19 2.41
CA ARG A 146 11.76 -4.57 1.75
C ARG A 146 11.50 -4.26 0.27
N LYS A 147 10.87 -5.21 -0.45
CA LYS A 147 10.51 -5.05 -1.86
C LYS A 147 9.52 -3.92 -2.09
N ASP A 148 8.45 -3.83 -1.30
CA ASP A 148 7.45 -2.76 -1.46
C ASP A 148 7.99 -1.40 -0.98
N ALA A 149 8.92 -1.36 -0.01
CA ALA A 149 9.66 -0.16 0.36
C ALA A 149 10.52 0.37 -0.80
N ALA A 150 11.34 -0.50 -1.43
CA ALA A 150 12.14 -0.12 -2.60
C ALA A 150 11.26 0.42 -3.74
N LYS A 151 10.15 -0.27 -4.00
CA LYS A 151 9.16 0.16 -5.00
C LYS A 151 8.52 1.50 -4.65
N ALA A 152 8.22 1.75 -3.38
CA ALA A 152 7.64 3.00 -2.90
C ALA A 152 8.61 4.18 -3.08
N LEU A 153 9.88 4.02 -2.70
CA LEU A 153 10.94 5.02 -2.91
C LEU A 153 11.11 5.36 -4.40
N GLY A 154 11.10 4.33 -5.27
CA GLY A 154 11.11 4.54 -6.71
C GLY A 154 9.87 5.25 -7.27
N ARG A 155 8.69 5.08 -6.64
CA ARG A 155 7.48 5.83 -7.00
C ARG A 155 7.57 7.27 -6.53
N ILE A 156 8.06 7.52 -5.32
CA ILE A 156 8.28 8.87 -4.78
C ILE A 156 9.33 9.64 -5.60
N ARG A 157 10.26 8.91 -6.25
CA ARG A 157 11.47 9.46 -6.89
C ARG A 157 12.41 10.10 -5.87
N ALA A 158 12.61 9.38 -4.76
CA ALA A 158 13.46 9.79 -3.65
C ALA A 158 14.95 9.76 -4.06
N HIS A 159 15.53 10.92 -4.35
CA HIS A 159 16.95 11.02 -4.70
C HIS A 159 17.88 10.80 -3.50
N SER A 160 17.41 11.08 -2.27
CA SER A 160 18.16 10.79 -1.05
C SER A 160 18.35 9.28 -0.83
N ALA A 161 17.39 8.44 -1.24
CA ALA A 161 17.41 7.00 -1.05
C ALA A 161 18.27 6.21 -2.08
N VAL A 162 19.05 6.90 -2.91
CA VAL A 162 19.79 6.25 -4.01
C VAL A 162 20.85 5.28 -3.48
N GLU A 163 21.60 5.65 -2.45
CA GLU A 163 22.65 4.79 -1.86
C GLU A 163 22.05 3.55 -1.18
N ASP A 164 20.90 3.70 -0.50
CA ASP A 164 20.20 2.60 0.15
C ASP A 164 19.61 1.62 -0.89
N LEU A 165 19.09 2.16 -2.00
CA LEU A 165 18.60 1.35 -3.11
C LEU A 165 19.74 0.66 -3.87
N ILE A 166 20.92 1.28 -3.96
CA ILE A 166 22.14 0.64 -4.47
C ILE A 166 22.52 -0.54 -3.58
N SER A 167 22.53 -0.35 -2.26
CA SER A 167 22.79 -1.44 -1.31
C SER A 167 21.77 -2.58 -1.44
N SER A 168 20.50 -2.25 -1.71
CA SER A 168 19.43 -3.23 -1.96
C SER A 168 19.61 -4.04 -3.25
N LEU A 169 20.54 -3.68 -4.15
CA LEU A 169 20.95 -4.53 -5.28
C LEU A 169 21.76 -5.76 -4.84
N GLN A 170 22.16 -5.86 -3.57
CA GLN A 170 22.83 -7.03 -3.00
C GLN A 170 21.92 -7.84 -2.07
N ASP A 171 20.61 -7.54 -2.03
CA ASP A 171 19.66 -8.26 -1.18
C ASP A 171 19.64 -9.77 -1.49
N THR A 172 19.44 -10.60 -0.47
CA THR A 172 19.37 -12.07 -0.63
C THR A 172 18.19 -12.49 -1.52
N ALA A 173 17.07 -11.78 -1.44
CA ALA A 173 15.87 -12.03 -2.22
C ALA A 173 15.96 -11.35 -3.60
N SER A 174 15.89 -12.16 -4.66
CA SER A 174 15.95 -11.64 -6.03
C SER A 174 14.82 -10.67 -6.39
N GLY A 175 13.66 -10.79 -5.74
CA GLY A 175 12.53 -9.87 -5.92
C GLY A 175 12.82 -8.47 -5.38
N VAL A 176 13.58 -8.36 -4.29
CA VAL A 176 14.02 -7.07 -3.73
C VAL A 176 15.04 -6.44 -4.66
N ARG A 177 16.06 -7.20 -5.08
CA ARG A 177 17.06 -6.73 -6.07
C ARG A 177 16.42 -6.23 -7.35
N GLU A 178 15.40 -6.92 -7.86
CA GLU A 178 14.69 -6.52 -9.07
C GLU A 178 13.94 -5.19 -8.87
N GLU A 179 13.21 -5.02 -7.76
CA GLU A 179 12.52 -3.75 -7.49
C GLU A 179 13.49 -2.61 -7.16
N ALA A 180 14.63 -2.88 -6.52
CA ALA A 180 15.69 -1.89 -6.31
C ALA A 180 16.24 -1.39 -7.66
N ALA A 181 16.62 -2.29 -8.57
CA ALA A 181 17.07 -1.93 -9.92
C ALA A 181 16.00 -1.12 -10.67
N LYS A 182 14.73 -1.47 -10.51
CA LYS A 182 13.58 -0.74 -11.09
C LYS A 182 13.39 0.64 -10.48
N ALA A 183 13.56 0.79 -9.17
CA ALA A 183 13.41 2.03 -8.44
C ALA A 183 14.50 3.03 -8.85
N LEU A 184 15.76 2.60 -8.91
CA LEU A 184 16.88 3.40 -9.40
C LEU A 184 16.62 3.94 -10.83
N GLY A 185 16.11 3.09 -11.72
CA GLY A 185 15.70 3.52 -13.07
C GLY A 185 14.48 4.44 -13.15
N ARG A 186 13.67 4.54 -12.08
CA ARG A 186 12.58 5.52 -11.97
C ARG A 186 13.07 6.85 -11.43
N ILE A 187 14.03 6.83 -10.50
CA ILE A 187 14.66 8.02 -9.92
C ILE A 187 15.52 8.72 -10.98
N ARG A 188 16.24 7.94 -11.81
CA ARG A 188 17.14 8.42 -12.88
C ARG A 188 18.36 9.20 -12.36
N ASP A 189 18.82 8.86 -11.16
CA ASP A 189 20.07 9.38 -10.62
C ASP A 189 21.26 8.59 -11.19
N THR A 190 22.28 9.30 -11.69
CA THR A 190 23.43 8.69 -12.35
C THR A 190 24.38 7.97 -11.40
N ARG A 191 24.30 8.22 -10.09
CA ARG A 191 25.12 7.52 -9.08
C ARG A 191 24.96 6.01 -9.17
N ALA A 192 23.77 5.52 -9.50
CA ALA A 192 23.48 4.10 -9.61
C ALA A 192 23.99 3.41 -10.90
N LYS A 193 24.67 4.11 -11.81
CA LYS A 193 25.07 3.54 -13.11
C LYS A 193 26.03 2.37 -12.98
N GLU A 194 26.99 2.45 -12.07
CA GLU A 194 28.02 1.42 -11.93
C GLU A 194 27.42 0.13 -11.35
N GLU A 195 26.60 0.24 -10.31
CA GLU A 195 26.01 -0.91 -9.63
C GLU A 195 24.88 -1.54 -10.47
N LEU A 196 24.13 -0.73 -11.22
CA LEU A 196 23.20 -1.27 -12.22
C LEU A 196 23.95 -2.02 -13.34
N SER A 197 25.16 -1.60 -13.71
CA SER A 197 25.99 -2.32 -14.70
C SER A 197 26.47 -3.65 -14.13
N THR A 198 26.86 -3.68 -12.86
CA THR A 198 27.19 -4.93 -12.16
C THR A 198 25.97 -5.87 -12.08
N ALA A 199 24.78 -5.33 -11.81
CA ALA A 199 23.52 -6.10 -11.76
C ALA A 199 23.13 -6.75 -13.11
N LEU A 200 23.76 -6.38 -14.23
CA LEU A 200 23.61 -7.12 -15.50
C LEU A 200 24.18 -8.54 -15.44
N ARG A 201 24.98 -8.87 -14.42
CA ARG A 201 25.52 -10.21 -14.18
C ARG A 201 24.79 -10.97 -13.06
N ASP A 202 23.69 -10.42 -12.54
CA ASP A 202 22.90 -11.05 -11.48
C ASP A 202 22.41 -12.45 -11.90
N THR A 203 22.31 -13.38 -10.96
CA THR A 203 21.82 -14.75 -11.19
C THR A 203 20.38 -14.78 -11.70
N SER A 204 19.54 -13.84 -11.23
CA SER A 204 18.14 -13.70 -11.63
C SER A 204 18.00 -12.99 -12.98
N LYS A 205 17.28 -13.64 -13.91
CA LYS A 205 16.89 -13.04 -15.20
C LYS A 205 16.08 -11.75 -15.02
N GLY A 206 15.24 -11.68 -13.99
CA GLY A 206 14.41 -10.51 -13.68
C GLY A 206 15.25 -9.28 -13.37
N VAL A 207 16.23 -9.44 -12.48
CA VAL A 207 17.18 -8.39 -12.08
C VAL A 207 17.95 -7.89 -13.30
N ARG A 208 18.58 -8.78 -14.09
CA ARG A 208 19.33 -8.39 -15.30
C ARG A 208 18.50 -7.57 -16.28
N LYS A 209 17.28 -8.04 -16.59
CA LYS A 209 16.34 -7.34 -17.50
C LYS A 209 15.97 -5.96 -16.96
N ARG A 210 15.84 -5.83 -15.64
CA ARG A 210 15.46 -4.58 -15.00
C ARG A 210 16.61 -3.59 -14.95
N ALA A 211 17.80 -4.05 -14.61
CA ALA A 211 19.04 -3.28 -14.66
C ALA A 211 19.30 -2.72 -16.07
N GLU A 212 19.19 -3.55 -17.11
CA GLU A 212 19.34 -3.11 -18.51
C GLU A 212 18.34 -1.99 -18.88
N LYS A 213 17.06 -2.17 -18.52
CA LYS A 213 16.02 -1.14 -18.75
C LYS A 213 16.29 0.14 -17.98
N SER A 214 16.78 0.03 -16.74
CA SER A 214 17.13 1.19 -15.92
C SER A 214 18.32 1.95 -16.52
N LEU A 215 19.40 1.28 -16.91
CA LEU A 215 20.55 1.90 -17.58
C LEU A 215 20.16 2.64 -18.86
N LYS A 216 19.31 2.04 -19.69
CA LYS A 216 18.74 2.70 -20.89
C LYS A 216 18.05 4.03 -20.55
N ARG A 217 17.33 4.10 -19.42
CA ARG A 217 16.67 5.33 -18.96
C ARG A 217 17.63 6.37 -18.42
N LEU A 218 18.71 5.96 -17.76
CA LEU A 218 19.75 6.85 -17.23
C LEU A 218 20.67 7.41 -18.34
N ASN A 219 20.65 6.82 -19.53
CA ASN A 219 21.42 7.25 -20.69
C ASN A 219 20.58 7.99 -21.75
N ALA A 220 19.25 7.99 -21.62
CA ALA A 220 18.37 8.78 -22.46
C ALA A 220 18.42 10.25 -22.00
N LYS A 221 18.96 11.11 -22.87
CA LYS A 221 18.99 12.57 -22.71
C LYS A 221 17.58 13.15 -22.66
#